data_AF-A0A6N2Y5J9-F1
#
_entry.id   AF-A0A6N2Y5J9-F1
#
_cell.length_a   1.000
_cell.length_b   1.000
_cell.length_c   1.000
_cell.angle_alpha   90.00
_cell.angle_beta   90.00
_cell.angle_gamma   90.00
#
_symmetry.space_group_name_H-M   'P 1'
#
loop_
_entity.id
_entity.type
_entity.pdbx_description
1 polymer ?
#
loop_
_entity_poly.entity_id
_entity_poly.type
_entity_poly.pdbx_seq_one_letter_code
_entity_poly.pdbx_strand_id
1 'polypeptide(L)'
;MDNDGEYTLEKENFFGLIIGDDPYCREIVYDEGEFSYKGGDGGRNICGGLGVIWGYLPVSPYFQDSEMVIGNNINGGYDFFRRVIRINDNMK
;
A
#
# COMPACT_ATOMS: atom_id res chain seq x y z
N MET A 1 18.79 -9.12 8.05
CA MET A 1 20.04 -8.39 7.75
C MET A 1 19.88 -7.07 8.44
N ASP A 2 20.76 -6.80 9.40
CA ASP A 2 20.76 -5.57 10.19
C ASP A 2 20.97 -4.40 9.21
N ASN A 3 19.90 -3.65 8.98
CA ASN A 3 19.97 -2.41 8.21
C ASN A 3 19.82 -1.28 9.20
N ASP A 4 20.93 -0.95 9.85
CA ASP A 4 21.03 0.16 10.82
C ASP A 4 21.04 1.54 10.11
N GLY A 5 20.78 1.57 8.80
CA GLY A 5 20.57 2.79 8.03
C GLY A 5 19.08 3.06 7.80
N GLU A 6 18.71 4.34 7.76
CA GLU A 6 17.39 4.77 7.27
C GLU A 6 17.06 4.03 5.99
N TYR A 7 15.87 3.42 5.98
CA TYR A 7 15.42 2.65 4.84
C TYR A 7 15.47 3.57 3.61
N THR A 8 15.99 3.10 2.48
CA THR A 8 16.27 3.95 1.29
C THR A 8 15.08 4.80 0.83
N LEU A 9 13.86 4.43 1.24
CA LEU A 9 12.60 5.08 0.89
C LEU A 9 11.97 5.92 2.01
N GLU A 10 12.54 5.91 3.21
CA GLU A 10 12.33 7.00 4.20
C GLU A 10 13.01 8.29 3.72
N LYS A 11 13.81 8.22 2.66
CA LYS A 11 14.44 9.35 1.99
C LYS A 11 13.59 9.83 0.83
N GLU A 12 13.63 11.14 0.61
CA GLU A 12 13.01 11.79 -0.54
C GLU A 12 13.57 11.24 -1.86
N ASN A 13 12.70 10.99 -2.82
CA ASN A 13 13.09 10.69 -4.20
C ASN A 13 13.56 11.96 -4.94
N PHE A 14 13.91 11.84 -6.22
CA PHE A 14 14.38 12.97 -7.05
C PHE A 14 13.42 14.18 -7.08
N PHE A 15 12.14 13.97 -6.79
CA PHE A 15 11.11 15.02 -6.74
C PHE A 15 10.90 15.62 -5.34
N GLY A 16 11.69 15.23 -4.33
CA GLY A 16 11.48 15.65 -2.95
C GLY A 16 10.31 14.93 -2.26
N LEU A 17 9.85 13.79 -2.79
CA LEU A 17 8.70 13.06 -2.28
C LEU A 17 9.13 11.81 -1.52
N ILE A 18 8.50 11.56 -0.37
CA ILE A 18 8.64 10.33 0.41
C ILE A 18 7.45 9.42 0.07
N ILE A 19 7.71 8.13 -0.13
CA ILE A 19 6.63 7.15 -0.28
C ILE A 19 6.10 6.83 1.11
N GLY A 20 4.85 7.22 1.38
CA GLY A 20 4.25 7.10 2.71
C GLY A 20 3.68 5.72 3.05
N ASP A 21 3.56 4.82 2.07
CA ASP A 21 2.90 3.52 2.21
C ASP A 21 3.89 2.37 1.91
N ASP A 22 3.78 1.27 2.66
CA ASP A 22 4.63 0.08 2.56
C ASP A 22 4.05 -0.91 1.52
N PRO A 23 4.81 -1.41 0.53
CA PRO A 23 4.34 -2.37 -0.49
C PRO A 23 3.98 -3.75 0.06
N TYR A 24 4.40 -4.09 1.27
CA TYR A 24 3.91 -5.26 1.98
C TYR A 24 2.50 -5.06 2.52
N CYS A 25 2.09 -3.82 2.73
CA CYS A 25 0.79 -3.46 3.25
C CYS A 25 -0.24 -3.25 2.13
N ARG A 26 -1.48 -3.65 2.38
CA ARG A 26 -2.59 -3.50 1.44
C ARG A 26 -3.74 -2.75 2.10
N GLU A 27 -4.32 -1.81 1.37
CA GLU A 27 -5.53 -1.11 1.79
C GLU A 27 -6.75 -1.99 1.47
N ILE A 28 -7.55 -2.27 2.49
CA ILE A 28 -8.88 -2.83 2.30
C ILE A 28 -9.82 -1.70 1.90
N VAL A 29 -10.42 -1.83 0.71
CA VAL A 29 -11.39 -0.87 0.17
C VAL A 29 -12.74 -1.57 0.05
N TYR A 30 -13.80 -0.86 0.43
CA TYR A 30 -15.18 -1.28 0.22
C TYR A 30 -15.85 -0.37 -0.80
N ASP A 31 -16.30 -0.95 -1.90
CA ASP A 31 -16.97 -0.24 -2.98
C ASP A 31 -18.05 -1.11 -3.61
N GLU A 32 -19.15 -0.51 -4.04
CA GLU A 32 -20.29 -1.19 -4.70
C GLU A 32 -20.82 -2.48 -4.03
N GLY A 33 -20.63 -2.64 -2.72
CA GLY A 33 -21.08 -3.82 -2.00
C GLY A 33 -20.01 -4.88 -1.76
N GLU A 34 -18.82 -4.73 -2.34
CA GLU A 34 -17.73 -5.71 -2.31
C GLU A 34 -16.47 -5.13 -1.64
N PHE A 35 -15.75 -6.01 -0.94
CA PHE A 35 -14.41 -5.69 -0.46
C PHE A 35 -13.38 -6.03 -1.53
N SER A 36 -12.31 -5.24 -1.60
CA SER A 36 -11.15 -5.47 -2.45
C SER A 36 -9.88 -5.00 -1.76
N TYR A 37 -8.72 -5.46 -2.25
CA TYR A 37 -7.43 -4.91 -1.87
C TYR A 37 -6.95 -3.92 -2.92
N LYS A 38 -6.44 -2.77 -2.46
CA LYS A 38 -5.72 -1.80 -3.30
C LYS A 38 -4.43 -1.39 -2.62
N GLY A 39 -3.44 -1.02 -3.43
CA GLY A 39 -2.12 -0.67 -2.92
C GLY A 39 -1.37 -1.88 -2.36
N GLY A 40 -0.06 -1.90 -2.56
CA GLY A 40 0.82 -3.00 -2.22
C GLY A 40 0.51 -4.32 -2.94
N ASP A 41 1.49 -5.21 -2.94
CA ASP A 41 1.38 -6.57 -3.50
C ASP A 41 1.77 -7.64 -2.47
N GLY A 42 1.81 -7.26 -1.19
CA GLY A 42 2.35 -8.13 -0.12
C GLY A 42 3.87 -8.27 -0.18
N GLY A 43 4.56 -7.35 -0.86
CA GLY A 43 6.01 -7.39 -1.07
C GLY A 43 6.45 -8.43 -2.10
N ARG A 44 5.52 -8.98 -2.91
CA ARG A 44 5.79 -10.02 -3.91
C ARG A 44 6.88 -9.58 -4.87
N ASN A 45 6.83 -8.35 -5.37
CA ASN A 45 7.83 -7.83 -6.30
C ASN A 45 9.19 -7.60 -5.64
N ILE A 46 9.24 -7.21 -4.37
CA ILE A 46 10.49 -7.03 -3.61
C ILE A 46 11.12 -8.39 -3.32
N CYS A 47 10.37 -9.29 -2.69
CA CYS A 47 10.82 -10.65 -2.37
C CYS A 47 11.13 -11.47 -3.62
N GLY A 48 10.43 -11.19 -4.72
CA GLY A 48 10.61 -11.83 -6.03
C GLY A 48 11.83 -11.34 -6.81
N GLY A 49 12.57 -10.35 -6.30
CA GLY A 49 13.82 -9.89 -6.91
C GLY A 49 13.64 -8.85 -8.02
N LEU A 50 12.46 -8.25 -8.17
CA LEU A 50 12.21 -7.16 -9.13
C LEU A 50 12.95 -5.86 -8.71
N GLY A 51 13.42 -5.79 -7.47
CA GLY A 51 14.17 -4.68 -6.90
C GLY A 51 13.28 -3.57 -6.35
N VAL A 52 13.91 -2.62 -5.65
CA VAL A 52 13.20 -1.60 -4.86
C VAL A 52 12.37 -0.66 -5.72
N ILE A 53 12.87 -0.23 -6.88
CA ILE A 53 12.14 0.73 -7.75
C ILE A 53 10.81 0.12 -8.22
N TRP A 54 10.86 -1.10 -8.77
CA TRP A 54 9.67 -1.74 -9.32
C TRP A 54 8.79 -2.36 -8.25
N GLY A 55 9.38 -2.81 -7.14
CA GLY A 55 8.67 -3.35 -5.98
C GLY A 55 7.73 -2.37 -5.30
N TYR A 56 7.90 -1.07 -5.53
CA TYR A 56 7.08 -0.01 -4.95
C TYR A 56 6.02 0.56 -5.89
N LEU A 57 6.01 0.21 -7.18
CA LEU A 57 4.91 0.58 -8.07
C LEU A 57 3.53 0.12 -7.57
N PRO A 58 3.39 -1.08 -6.94
CA PRO A 58 2.14 -1.52 -6.36
C PRO A 58 1.60 -0.62 -5.25
N VAL A 59 2.41 0.24 -4.62
CA VAL A 59 1.97 1.13 -3.53
C VAL A 59 0.89 2.12 -3.97
N SER A 60 0.74 2.35 -5.28
CA SER A 60 -0.32 3.22 -5.81
C SER A 60 -1.71 2.82 -5.27
N PRO A 61 -2.52 3.77 -4.79
CA PRO A 61 -3.89 3.48 -4.35
C PRO A 61 -4.81 3.01 -5.48
N TYR A 62 -4.37 3.12 -6.74
CA TYR A 62 -5.07 2.58 -7.91
C TYR A 62 -4.57 1.19 -8.32
N PHE A 63 -3.46 0.70 -7.76
CA PHE A 63 -3.00 -0.65 -8.03
C PHE A 63 -3.95 -1.66 -7.39
N GLN A 64 -4.32 -2.66 -8.17
CA GLN A 64 -5.10 -3.81 -7.73
C GLN A 64 -4.52 -5.05 -8.40
N ASP A 65 -4.13 -6.03 -7.59
CA ASP A 65 -3.67 -7.32 -8.11
C ASP A 65 -4.89 -8.16 -8.55
N SER A 66 -4.95 -8.48 -9.84
CA SER A 66 -6.04 -9.26 -10.44
C SER A 66 -6.07 -10.72 -9.98
N GLU A 67 -4.94 -11.25 -9.50
CA GLU A 67 -4.87 -12.61 -8.97
C GLU A 67 -5.27 -12.67 -7.49
N MET A 68 -5.39 -11.50 -6.84
CA MET A 68 -5.60 -11.42 -5.41
C MET A 68 -7.09 -11.39 -5.05
N VAL A 69 -7.50 -12.35 -4.24
CA VAL A 69 -8.88 -12.46 -3.72
C VAL A 69 -8.88 -12.10 -2.24
N ILE A 70 -9.91 -11.36 -1.81
CA ILE A 70 -10.16 -11.11 -0.38
C ILE A 70 -10.29 -12.44 0.34
N GLY A 71 -9.45 -12.65 1.35
CA GLY A 71 -9.54 -13.78 2.25
C GLY A 71 -10.64 -13.59 3.30
N ASN A 72 -10.97 -14.68 4.00
CA ASN A 72 -11.94 -14.64 5.11
C ASN A 72 -11.40 -13.97 6.39
N ASN A 73 -10.12 -13.64 6.42
CA ASN A 73 -9.44 -13.08 7.59
C ASN A 73 -8.63 -11.85 7.19
N ILE A 74 -8.56 -10.88 8.10
CA ILE A 74 -7.71 -9.70 7.96
C ILE A 74 -6.34 -10.05 8.56
N ASN A 75 -5.27 -9.78 7.82
CA ASN A 75 -3.92 -9.86 8.33
C ASN A 75 -3.55 -8.53 9.02
N GLY A 76 -3.77 -8.44 10.32
CA GLY A 76 -3.60 -7.18 11.08
C GLY A 76 -2.20 -6.56 11.08
N GLY A 77 -1.18 -7.25 10.55
CA GLY A 77 0.16 -6.69 10.36
C GLY A 77 0.41 -6.05 8.98
N TYR A 78 -0.48 -6.29 8.01
CA TYR A 78 -0.27 -5.88 6.62
C TYR A 78 -1.53 -5.25 5.99
N ASP A 79 -2.72 -5.68 6.39
CA ASP A 79 -3.97 -5.15 5.87
C ASP A 79 -4.43 -3.99 6.75
N PHE A 80 -4.78 -2.86 6.14
CA PHE A 80 -5.24 -1.66 6.85
C PHE A 80 -6.44 -1.00 6.16
N PHE A 81 -7.11 -0.11 6.88
CA PHE A 81 -8.13 0.78 6.33
C PHE A 81 -7.65 2.22 6.44
N ARG A 82 -7.72 2.99 5.37
CA ARG A 82 -7.51 4.43 5.45
C ARG A 82 -8.74 5.08 6.08
N ARG A 83 -8.54 5.96 7.06
CA ARG A 83 -9.61 6.82 7.55
C ARG A 83 -10.01 7.80 6.46
N VAL A 84 -11.26 7.74 6.01
CA VAL A 84 -11.82 8.69 5.03
C VAL A 84 -12.68 9.71 5.77
N ILE A 85 -12.30 10.98 5.67
CA ILE A 85 -13.14 12.11 6.09
C ILE A 85 -13.77 12.69 4.84
N ARG A 86 -15.08 12.49 4.68
CA ARG A 86 -15.84 13.11 3.58
C ARG A 86 -16.12 14.55 3.97
N ILE A 87 -15.55 15.48 3.22
CA ILE A 87 -15.83 16.91 3.38
C ILE A 87 -17.11 17.19 2.60
N ASN A 88 -18.12 17.67 3.32
CA ASN A 88 -19.40 18.05 2.74
C ASN A 88 -19.55 19.56 2.95
N ASP A 89 -20.25 20.26 2.05
CA ASP A 89 -20.45 21.73 2.12
C ASP A 89 -21.15 22.21 3.41
N ASN A 90 -21.69 21.28 4.21
CA ASN A 90 -22.33 21.54 5.50
C ASN A 90 -21.36 21.52 6.70
N MET A 91 -20.07 21.30 6.50
CA MET A 91 -19.06 21.41 7.55
C MET A 91 -18.76 22.89 7.80
N LYS A 92 -19.45 23.48 8.78
CA LYS A 92 -19.13 24.81 9.35
C LYS A 92 -17.84 24.77 10.16
#